data_AF-A0A7S0X9G9-F1
#
_entry.id   AF-A0A7S0X9G9-F1
#
_cell.length_a   1.000
_cell.length_b   1.000
_cell.length_c   1.000
_cell.angle_alpha   90.00
_cell.angle_beta   90.00
_cell.angle_gamma   90.00
#
_symmetry.space_group_name_H-M   'P 1'
#
loop_
_entity.id
_entity.type
_entity.pdbx_description
1 polymer ?
#
loop_
_entity_poly.entity_id
_entity_poly.type
_entity_poly.pdbx_seq_one_letter_code
_entity_poly.pdbx_strand_id
1 'polypeptide(L)'
;AAVAAVPAAAAAAAEESKHAVALKWARGVQQQPGNLVVIQRKEPFERDRGHYQTLMMEFNSTALRTLVMQIWCEKMVADVEDAEKSGEDVTSQSLEECTYDFFLSRFGLRSAAELQLRALVDAIQRDYSKDPRVQVFGRLIGVAQPLPADACRTLLAFLSQLFRLTGGLGDSELNGGQSLLPVDIVTRAIEASCPRRLTQVLATGVKAAAAASADGGYRIDLDVAVSLVVRHWERASEVAAQDLGKMFSEADVNGDGVLTYDEFSAVVRAASAAQSADQFADQLADESATSQPATTEVTARTCKRLFRQALSSSSLHGSGITPAAFAATMRQHGLDCQSAVAAVSSAQGRQLKHLPPFSGPLAFDECPMLDGSWAKMKATIAVVDEALAATPARQGELDALRSMVEAFEGILAARTPAAAGWALYRRILVVHAAYDQRVEIGQMAARTSR
;
A
#
# COMPACT_ATOMS: atom_id res chain seq x y z
N ALA A 1 32.52 39.97 8.85
CA ALA A 1 31.85 39.33 10.01
C ALA A 1 30.34 39.10 9.80
N ALA A 2 29.60 39.96 9.08
CA ALA A 2 28.14 39.78 8.89
C ALA A 2 27.70 38.88 7.71
N VAL A 3 28.62 38.39 6.86
CA VAL A 3 28.27 37.57 5.67
C VAL A 3 28.42 36.06 5.93
N ALA A 4 29.04 35.66 7.04
CA ALA A 4 29.25 34.25 7.39
C ALA A 4 28.14 33.64 8.28
N ALA A 5 27.14 34.43 8.70
CA ALA A 5 26.11 34.00 9.67
C ALA A 5 24.84 33.41 9.03
N VAL A 6 24.65 33.58 7.72
CA VAL A 6 23.43 33.12 7.00
C VAL A 6 23.33 31.59 6.84
N PRO A 7 24.43 30.83 6.61
CA PRO A 7 24.33 29.36 6.46
C PRO A 7 24.01 28.66 7.79
N ALA A 8 24.45 29.22 8.92
CA ALA A 8 24.25 28.63 10.24
C ALA A 8 22.80 28.80 10.74
N ALA A 9 22.16 29.93 10.44
CA ALA A 9 20.75 30.17 10.77
C ALA A 9 19.80 29.32 9.91
N ALA A 10 20.12 29.06 8.64
CA ALA A 10 19.34 28.18 7.77
C ALA A 10 19.49 26.69 8.15
N ALA A 11 20.68 26.27 8.60
CA ALA A 11 20.90 24.92 9.12
C ALA A 11 20.20 24.70 10.47
N ALA A 12 20.18 25.71 11.35
CA ALA A 12 19.46 25.66 12.62
C ALA A 12 17.93 25.64 12.41
N ALA A 13 17.38 26.43 11.48
CA ALA A 13 15.96 26.40 11.14
C ALA A 13 15.51 25.09 10.45
N ALA A 14 16.41 24.42 9.73
CA ALA A 14 16.17 23.10 9.16
C ALA A 14 16.22 21.97 10.21
N GLU A 15 17.09 22.07 11.22
CA GLU A 15 17.13 21.19 12.40
C GLU A 15 15.91 21.41 13.31
N GLU A 16 15.52 22.66 13.53
CA GLU A 16 14.34 23.01 14.34
C GLU A 16 13.03 22.64 13.63
N SER A 17 12.99 22.66 12.29
CA SER A 17 11.89 22.05 11.51
C SER A 17 11.89 20.52 11.55
N LYS A 18 13.06 19.86 11.58
CA LYS A 18 13.14 18.40 11.78
C LYS A 18 12.67 18.00 13.18
N HIS A 19 13.02 18.78 14.20
CA HIS A 19 12.59 18.56 15.58
C HIS A 19 11.12 18.95 15.81
N ALA A 20 10.61 20.01 15.17
CA ALA A 20 9.20 20.41 15.25
C ALA A 20 8.27 19.46 14.46
N VAL A 21 8.75 18.87 13.37
CA VAL A 21 8.05 17.78 12.65
C VAL A 21 8.09 16.49 13.46
N ALA A 22 9.21 16.17 14.13
CA ALA A 22 9.30 15.02 15.04
C ALA A 22 8.42 15.16 16.30
N LEU A 23 8.19 16.38 16.79
CA LEU A 23 7.34 16.65 17.95
C LEU A 23 5.83 16.75 17.63
N LYS A 24 5.45 17.00 16.37
CA LYS A 24 4.06 16.87 15.92
C LYS A 24 3.57 15.42 15.79
N TRP A 25 4.48 14.45 15.87
CA TRP A 25 4.18 13.02 15.81
C TRP A 25 3.81 12.39 17.17
N ALA A 26 3.72 13.19 18.25
CA ALA A 26 3.52 12.66 19.60
C ALA A 26 2.21 13.03 20.30
N ARG A 27 1.41 14.00 19.83
CA ARG A 27 0.14 14.35 20.50
C ARG A 27 -0.92 14.88 19.55
N GLY A 28 -1.98 14.11 19.35
CA GLY A 28 -3.23 14.57 18.73
C GLY A 28 -4.04 13.47 18.04
N VAL A 29 -4.89 12.76 18.81
CA VAL A 29 -6.32 12.46 18.53
C VAL A 29 -6.66 12.14 17.06
N GLN A 30 -7.10 10.93 16.68
CA GLN A 30 -8.42 10.35 16.96
C GLN A 30 -8.40 8.92 16.40
N GLN A 31 -9.07 7.97 17.04
CA GLN A 31 -9.19 6.60 16.53
C GLN A 31 -9.74 6.61 15.09
N GLN A 32 -8.91 6.21 14.12
CA GLN A 32 -9.36 5.74 12.82
C GLN A 32 -8.83 4.32 12.60
N PRO A 33 -9.65 3.42 12.04
CA PRO A 33 -9.20 2.07 11.67
C PRO A 33 -8.18 2.20 10.53
N GLY A 34 -7.07 1.44 10.59
CA GLY A 34 -6.14 1.28 9.46
C GLY A 34 -4.71 1.83 9.64
N ASN A 35 -4.37 2.50 10.74
CA ASN A 35 -2.95 2.81 10.97
C ASN A 35 -2.20 1.51 11.30
N LEU A 36 -1.00 1.33 10.74
CA LEU A 36 0.07 0.44 11.25
C LEU A 36 0.53 0.91 12.65
N VAL A 37 -0.40 1.06 13.60
CA VAL A 37 -0.18 1.47 14.99
C VAL A 37 0.72 0.48 15.72
N VAL A 38 0.80 -0.76 15.22
CA VAL A 38 1.60 -1.83 15.84
C VAL A 38 3.09 -1.47 15.87
N ILE A 39 3.61 -0.75 14.88
CA ILE A 39 5.03 -0.37 14.84
C ILE A 39 5.29 0.98 15.53
N GLN A 40 4.29 1.85 15.63
CA GLN A 40 4.43 3.16 16.27
C GLN A 40 4.29 3.15 17.80
N ARG A 41 3.83 2.05 18.41
CA ARG A 41 3.92 1.90 19.87
C ARG A 41 5.38 1.68 20.28
N LYS A 42 6.00 2.77 20.71
CA LYS A 42 7.37 2.85 21.24
C LYS A 42 7.63 1.92 22.45
N GLU A 43 6.60 1.41 23.13
CA GLU A 43 6.74 1.00 24.53
C GLU A 43 6.93 -0.50 24.87
N PRO A 44 6.62 -1.53 24.06
CA PRO A 44 6.98 -2.90 24.48
C PRO A 44 8.42 -3.31 24.11
N PHE A 45 8.99 -2.75 23.03
CA PHE A 45 10.16 -3.34 22.35
C PHE A 45 11.53 -2.76 22.74
N GLU A 46 11.59 -1.74 23.60
CA GLU A 46 12.86 -1.13 23.98
C GLU A 46 13.66 -1.93 25.03
N ARG A 47 13.07 -2.95 25.68
CA ARG A 47 13.75 -3.65 26.79
C ARG A 47 14.87 -4.60 26.37
N ASP A 48 14.86 -5.18 25.16
CA ASP A 48 15.85 -6.19 24.72
C ASP A 48 16.44 -5.91 23.34
N ARG A 49 16.92 -4.69 23.10
CA ARG A 49 17.48 -4.26 21.79
C ARG A 49 18.67 -5.11 21.30
N GLY A 50 19.40 -5.78 22.20
CA GLY A 50 20.64 -6.49 21.85
C GLY A 50 20.47 -7.86 21.18
N HIS A 51 19.42 -8.61 21.52
CA HIS A 51 19.24 -9.98 21.00
C HIS A 51 18.41 -10.04 19.72
N TYR A 52 17.41 -9.15 19.58
CA TYR A 52 16.51 -9.18 18.42
C TYR A 52 17.04 -8.42 17.20
N GLN A 53 18.00 -7.50 17.34
CA GLN A 53 18.61 -6.81 16.19
C GLN A 53 19.32 -7.79 15.24
N THR A 54 19.88 -8.87 15.78
CA THR A 54 20.57 -9.90 15.01
C THR A 54 19.62 -10.64 14.08
N LEU A 55 18.31 -10.70 14.36
CA LEU A 55 17.37 -11.49 13.57
C LEU A 55 16.66 -10.70 12.44
N MET A 56 16.93 -9.39 12.32
CA MET A 56 16.33 -8.54 11.28
C MET A 56 16.96 -8.79 9.91
N MET A 57 16.12 -9.02 8.90
CA MET A 57 16.57 -9.09 7.51
C MET A 57 17.15 -7.76 7.04
N GLU A 58 18.21 -7.84 6.26
CA GLU A 58 18.74 -6.67 5.55
C GLU A 58 18.17 -6.65 4.14
N PHE A 59 17.24 -5.72 3.91
CA PHE A 59 16.76 -5.43 2.57
C PHE A 59 17.77 -4.54 1.88
N ASN A 60 18.55 -5.08 0.95
CA ASN A 60 19.25 -4.24 -0.04
C ASN A 60 18.23 -3.59 -0.99
N SER A 61 18.64 -2.58 -1.76
CA SER A 61 17.71 -1.81 -2.59
C SER A 61 17.00 -2.67 -3.64
N THR A 62 17.69 -3.64 -4.25
CA THR A 62 17.07 -4.56 -5.22
C THR A 62 16.00 -5.45 -4.55
N ALA A 63 16.35 -6.07 -3.43
CA ALA A 63 15.43 -6.92 -2.67
C ALA A 63 14.21 -6.14 -2.18
N LEU A 64 14.40 -4.89 -1.74
CA LEU A 64 13.32 -4.01 -1.33
C LEU A 64 12.35 -3.70 -2.50
N ARG A 65 12.89 -3.37 -3.69
CA ARG A 65 12.08 -3.08 -4.88
C ARG A 65 11.24 -4.28 -5.30
N THR A 66 11.81 -5.48 -5.25
CA THR A 66 11.05 -6.67 -5.62
C THR A 66 10.01 -7.04 -4.57
N LEU A 67 10.36 -6.93 -3.28
CA LEU A 67 9.41 -7.15 -2.19
C LEU A 67 8.19 -6.22 -2.31
N VAL A 68 8.40 -4.93 -2.60
CA VAL A 68 7.32 -3.97 -2.85
C VAL A 68 6.41 -4.43 -3.99
N MET A 69 6.99 -4.86 -5.11
CA MET A 69 6.23 -5.35 -6.26
C MET A 69 5.42 -6.61 -5.91
N GLN A 70 6.02 -7.52 -5.16
CA GLN A 70 5.39 -8.74 -4.71
C GLN A 70 4.20 -8.45 -3.77
N ILE A 71 4.33 -7.51 -2.84
CA ILE A 71 3.22 -7.09 -1.96
C ILE A 71 2.07 -6.49 -2.79
N TRP A 72 2.37 -5.64 -3.79
CA TRP A 72 1.33 -5.13 -4.69
C TRP A 72 0.63 -6.24 -5.47
N CYS A 73 1.36 -7.25 -5.94
CA CYS A 73 0.77 -8.38 -6.65
C CYS A 73 -0.15 -9.21 -5.75
N GLU A 74 0.30 -9.56 -4.54
CA GLU A 74 -0.53 -10.29 -3.58
C GLU A 74 -1.78 -9.50 -3.22
N LYS A 75 -1.67 -8.17 -3.06
CA LYS A 75 -2.82 -7.30 -2.83
C LYS A 75 -3.82 -7.35 -3.98
N MET A 76 -3.36 -7.24 -5.23
CA MET A 76 -4.24 -7.30 -6.41
C MET A 76 -4.96 -8.64 -6.53
N VAL A 77 -4.28 -9.75 -6.20
CA VAL A 77 -4.89 -11.08 -6.20
C VAL A 77 -5.94 -11.19 -5.12
N ALA A 78 -5.63 -10.74 -3.89
CA ALA A 78 -6.58 -10.72 -2.79
C ALA A 78 -7.83 -9.89 -3.14
N ASP A 79 -7.66 -8.73 -3.76
CA ASP A 79 -8.77 -7.86 -4.16
C ASP A 79 -9.70 -8.49 -5.20
N VAL A 80 -9.13 -9.23 -6.14
CA VAL A 80 -9.89 -10.00 -7.12
C VAL A 80 -10.68 -11.11 -6.44
N GLU A 81 -10.05 -11.86 -5.54
CA GLU A 81 -10.71 -12.95 -4.82
C GLU A 81 -11.84 -12.42 -3.93
N ASP A 82 -11.62 -11.32 -3.24
CA ASP A 82 -12.62 -10.69 -2.38
C ASP A 82 -13.80 -10.18 -3.19
N ALA A 83 -13.56 -9.56 -4.35
CA ALA A 83 -14.62 -9.09 -5.25
C ALA A 83 -15.50 -10.23 -5.78
N GLU A 84 -14.93 -11.42 -5.98
CA GLU A 84 -15.69 -12.60 -6.43
C GLU A 84 -16.48 -13.29 -5.31
N LYS A 85 -15.92 -13.35 -4.10
CA LYS A 85 -16.53 -14.05 -2.96
C LYS A 85 -17.71 -13.29 -2.36
N SER A 86 -17.68 -11.96 -2.39
CA SER A 86 -18.49 -11.15 -1.48
C SER A 86 -19.72 -10.47 -2.08
N GLY A 87 -19.83 -10.29 -3.40
CA GLY A 87 -20.95 -9.56 -4.00
C GLY A 87 -21.00 -8.10 -3.55
N GLU A 88 -20.33 -7.22 -4.29
CA GLU A 88 -20.31 -5.73 -4.22
C GLU A 88 -19.98 -5.03 -2.88
N ASP A 89 -20.15 -5.63 -1.70
CA ASP A 89 -20.20 -4.89 -0.41
C ASP A 89 -19.09 -5.21 0.62
N VAL A 90 -18.06 -6.01 0.29
CA VAL A 90 -16.90 -6.15 1.19
C VAL A 90 -15.86 -5.06 0.92
N THR A 91 -15.57 -4.29 1.96
CA THR A 91 -14.41 -3.41 2.00
C THR A 91 -13.15 -4.26 1.86
N SER A 92 -12.50 -4.17 0.70
CA SER A 92 -11.17 -4.73 0.48
C SER A 92 -10.23 -4.31 1.61
N GLN A 93 -9.44 -5.28 2.08
CA GLN A 93 -8.40 -5.08 3.09
C GLN A 93 -7.50 -3.90 2.71
N SER A 94 -6.98 -3.13 3.68
CA SER A 94 -6.04 -2.05 3.37
C SER A 94 -4.68 -2.59 2.88
N LEU A 95 -3.86 -1.76 2.22
CA LEU A 95 -2.51 -2.19 1.83
C LEU A 95 -1.61 -2.40 3.06
N GLU A 96 -1.82 -1.63 4.14
CA GLU A 96 -1.09 -1.84 5.39
C GLU A 96 -1.38 -3.21 6.00
N GLU A 97 -2.65 -3.58 6.07
CA GLU A 97 -3.11 -4.86 6.61
C GLU A 97 -2.61 -6.02 5.75
N CYS A 98 -2.71 -5.90 4.42
CA CYS A 98 -2.16 -6.89 3.49
C CYS A 98 -0.64 -7.03 3.64
N THR A 99 0.09 -5.92 3.84
CA THR A 99 1.54 -5.95 4.10
C THR A 99 1.83 -6.65 5.43
N TYR A 100 1.02 -6.46 6.46
CA TYR A 100 1.20 -7.17 7.72
C TYR A 100 0.98 -8.68 7.55
N ASP A 101 -0.11 -9.07 6.88
CA ASP A 101 -0.44 -10.48 6.62
C ASP A 101 0.57 -11.16 5.69
N PHE A 102 1.16 -10.41 4.77
CA PHE A 102 2.26 -10.84 3.93
C PHE A 102 3.44 -11.37 4.76
N PHE A 103 3.84 -10.64 5.81
CA PHE A 103 4.91 -11.07 6.70
C PHE A 103 4.42 -12.15 7.68
N LEU A 104 3.19 -12.04 8.20
CA LEU A 104 2.65 -13.03 9.12
C LEU A 104 2.58 -14.42 8.50
N SER A 105 2.10 -14.53 7.26
CA SER A 105 2.02 -15.80 6.52
C SER A 105 3.40 -16.42 6.26
N ARG A 106 4.42 -15.60 5.99
CA ARG A 106 5.79 -16.05 5.73
C ARG A 106 6.52 -16.51 6.97
N PHE A 107 6.48 -15.72 8.04
CA PHE A 107 7.23 -15.98 9.27
C PHE A 107 6.46 -16.84 10.28
N GLY A 108 5.13 -16.91 10.18
CA GLY A 108 4.25 -17.73 11.02
C GLY A 108 4.11 -17.26 12.47
N LEU A 109 5.16 -16.64 13.04
CA LEU A 109 5.16 -16.03 14.36
C LEU A 109 4.93 -14.53 14.25
N ARG A 110 3.99 -14.02 15.05
CA ARG A 110 3.67 -12.59 15.12
C ARG A 110 4.90 -11.73 15.45
N SER A 111 5.67 -12.10 16.46
CA SER A 111 6.87 -11.36 16.88
C SER A 111 7.93 -11.31 15.77
N ALA A 112 8.12 -12.41 15.05
CA ALA A 112 9.03 -12.46 13.91
C ALA A 112 8.52 -11.57 12.76
N ALA A 113 7.22 -11.65 12.42
CA ALA A 113 6.63 -10.80 11.40
C ALA A 113 6.75 -9.30 11.73
N GLU A 114 6.43 -8.90 12.96
CA GLU A 114 6.58 -7.51 13.43
C GLU A 114 8.04 -7.04 13.40
N LEU A 115 9.00 -7.91 13.74
CA LEU A 115 10.42 -7.61 13.65
C LEU A 115 10.86 -7.33 12.20
N GLN A 116 10.38 -8.12 11.24
CA GLN A 116 10.72 -7.93 9.83
C GLN A 116 9.99 -6.74 9.20
N LEU A 117 8.76 -6.45 9.62
CA LEU A 117 8.07 -5.23 9.22
C LEU A 117 8.82 -3.98 9.68
N ARG A 118 9.43 -4.01 10.87
CA ARG A 118 10.30 -2.92 11.32
C ARG A 118 11.53 -2.78 10.42
N ALA A 119 12.18 -3.88 10.05
CA ALA A 119 13.30 -3.85 9.12
C ALA A 119 12.89 -3.31 7.74
N LEU A 120 11.66 -3.60 7.30
CA LEU A 120 11.09 -3.04 6.08
C LEU A 120 10.92 -1.52 6.20
N VAL A 121 10.34 -1.03 7.30
CA VAL A 121 10.19 0.41 7.56
C VAL A 121 11.55 1.12 7.56
N ASP A 122 12.55 0.55 8.24
CA ASP A 122 13.91 1.12 8.27
C ASP A 122 14.53 1.15 6.86
N ALA A 123 14.33 0.11 6.05
CA ALA A 123 14.81 0.06 4.67
C ALA A 123 14.09 1.06 3.76
N ILE A 124 12.78 1.21 3.90
CA ILE A 124 11.99 2.21 3.18
C ILE A 124 12.51 3.61 3.52
N GLN A 125 12.68 3.95 4.80
CA GLN A 125 13.18 5.26 5.21
C GLN A 125 14.57 5.56 4.65
N ARG A 126 15.46 4.55 4.64
CA ARG A 126 16.82 4.68 4.10
C ARG A 126 16.85 4.96 2.60
N ASP A 127 15.94 4.34 1.84
CA ASP A 127 15.95 4.41 0.37
C ASP A 127 14.83 5.31 -0.20
N TYR A 128 14.01 5.92 0.66
CA TYR A 128 12.87 6.76 0.30
C TYR A 128 13.18 7.87 -0.71
N SER A 129 14.35 8.51 -0.59
CA SER A 129 14.75 9.61 -1.48
C SER A 129 15.45 9.15 -2.76
N LYS A 130 15.81 7.87 -2.85
CA LYS A 130 16.64 7.31 -3.93
C LYS A 130 15.80 6.59 -4.97
N ASP A 131 14.66 6.06 -4.56
CA ASP A 131 13.90 5.08 -5.32
C ASP A 131 12.42 5.47 -5.41
N PRO A 132 11.89 5.78 -6.61
CA PRO A 132 10.52 6.23 -6.76
C PRO A 132 9.48 5.17 -6.38
N ARG A 133 9.77 3.88 -6.59
CA ARG A 133 8.88 2.77 -6.22
C ARG A 133 8.76 2.67 -4.71
N VAL A 134 9.90 2.70 -4.01
CA VAL A 134 9.96 2.68 -2.54
C VAL A 134 9.29 3.92 -1.97
N GLN A 135 9.49 5.08 -2.59
CA GLN A 135 8.79 6.31 -2.21
C GLN A 135 7.28 6.12 -2.28
N VAL A 136 6.74 5.69 -3.43
CA VAL A 136 5.30 5.47 -3.59
C VAL A 136 4.77 4.45 -2.59
N PHE A 137 5.43 3.30 -2.44
CA PHE A 137 5.02 2.27 -1.49
C PHE A 137 5.01 2.80 -0.04
N GLY A 138 6.10 3.44 0.39
CA GLY A 138 6.20 4.03 1.74
C GLY A 138 5.12 5.06 2.03
N ARG A 139 4.64 5.78 1.01
CA ARG A 139 3.50 6.70 1.15
C ARG A 139 2.16 5.97 1.27
N LEU A 140 1.97 4.90 0.50
CA LEU A 140 0.73 4.12 0.52
C LEU A 140 0.54 3.30 1.79
N ILE A 141 1.63 2.91 2.46
CA ILE A 141 1.57 2.22 3.77
C ILE A 141 1.81 3.13 4.98
N GLY A 142 1.85 4.45 4.76
CA GLY A 142 1.90 5.46 5.82
C GLY A 142 3.25 5.64 6.54
N VAL A 143 4.37 5.20 5.94
CA VAL A 143 5.72 5.40 6.51
C VAL A 143 6.17 6.86 6.42
N ALA A 144 5.85 7.55 5.32
CA ALA A 144 6.15 8.97 5.13
C ALA A 144 5.13 9.59 4.19
N GLN A 145 4.66 10.82 4.48
CA GLN A 145 3.70 11.57 3.64
C GLN A 145 2.52 10.71 3.13
N PRO A 146 1.68 10.21 4.06
CA PRO A 146 0.67 9.19 3.77
C PRO A 146 -0.29 9.62 2.67
N LEU A 147 -0.59 8.68 1.77
CA LEU A 147 -1.59 8.84 0.72
C LEU A 147 -2.92 8.21 1.15
N PRO A 148 -4.07 8.72 0.68
CA PRO A 148 -5.36 8.10 0.96
C PRO A 148 -5.50 6.74 0.28
N ALA A 149 -6.39 5.89 0.82
CA ALA A 149 -6.71 4.58 0.25
C ALA A 149 -7.13 4.65 -1.24
N ASP A 150 -7.78 5.73 -1.66
CA ASP A 150 -8.18 5.96 -3.05
C ASP A 150 -6.98 6.00 -4.01
N ALA A 151 -5.86 6.58 -3.59
CA ALA A 151 -4.62 6.59 -4.38
C ALA A 151 -4.09 5.17 -4.57
N CYS A 152 -4.14 4.35 -3.52
CA CYS A 152 -3.77 2.93 -3.58
C CYS A 152 -4.65 2.18 -4.58
N ARG A 153 -5.98 2.36 -4.49
CA ARG A 153 -6.94 1.72 -5.41
C ARG A 153 -6.69 2.10 -6.87
N THR A 154 -6.48 3.38 -7.16
CA THR A 154 -6.15 3.83 -8.52
C THR A 154 -4.83 3.23 -9.01
N LEU A 155 -3.79 3.20 -8.17
CA LEU A 155 -2.49 2.63 -8.56
C LEU A 155 -2.60 1.12 -8.84
N LEU A 156 -3.25 0.35 -7.96
CA LEU A 156 -3.39 -1.09 -8.13
C LEU A 156 -4.28 -1.42 -9.34
N ALA A 157 -5.32 -0.63 -9.62
CA ALA A 157 -6.11 -0.77 -10.85
C ALA A 157 -5.24 -0.54 -12.10
N PHE A 158 -4.37 0.48 -12.08
CA PHE A 158 -3.42 0.73 -13.16
C PHE A 158 -2.44 -0.42 -13.36
N LEU A 159 -1.80 -0.90 -12.29
CA LEU A 159 -0.83 -2.00 -12.35
C LEU A 159 -1.49 -3.31 -12.84
N SER A 160 -2.68 -3.62 -12.32
CA SER A 160 -3.46 -4.80 -12.74
C SER A 160 -3.75 -4.78 -14.24
N GLN A 161 -4.21 -3.62 -14.73
CA GLN A 161 -4.50 -3.44 -16.14
C GLN A 161 -3.23 -3.47 -17.02
N LEU A 162 -2.14 -2.90 -16.52
CA LEU A 162 -0.85 -2.91 -17.20
C LEU A 162 -0.34 -4.35 -17.35
N PHE A 163 -0.35 -5.13 -16.27
CA PHE A 163 0.10 -6.53 -16.28
C PHE A 163 -0.77 -7.41 -17.17
N ARG A 164 -2.07 -7.12 -17.27
CA ARG A 164 -2.94 -7.78 -18.24
C ARG A 164 -2.51 -7.51 -19.68
N LEU A 165 -2.12 -6.28 -20.01
CA LEU A 165 -1.70 -5.91 -21.37
C LEU A 165 -0.28 -6.41 -21.71
N THR A 166 0.60 -6.58 -20.73
CA THR A 166 1.96 -7.11 -20.92
C THR A 166 2.05 -8.63 -20.85
N GLY A 167 1.01 -9.30 -20.37
CA GLY A 167 1.02 -10.75 -20.11
C GLY A 167 1.73 -11.12 -18.79
N GLY A 168 1.86 -10.19 -17.85
CA GLY A 168 2.48 -10.36 -16.54
C GLY A 168 3.70 -9.48 -16.30
N LEU A 169 4.41 -9.78 -15.21
CA LEU A 169 5.69 -9.18 -14.85
C LEU A 169 6.80 -9.75 -15.74
N GLY A 170 7.64 -8.88 -16.30
CA GLY A 170 8.82 -9.32 -17.05
C GLY A 170 9.95 -9.77 -16.11
N ASP A 171 10.84 -10.64 -16.61
CA ASP A 171 11.98 -11.17 -15.84
C ASP A 171 12.92 -10.08 -15.30
N SER A 172 12.95 -8.90 -15.94
CA SER A 172 13.77 -7.77 -15.49
C SER A 172 13.26 -7.15 -14.19
N GLU A 173 11.95 -7.21 -13.92
CA GLU A 173 11.36 -6.80 -12.63
C GLU A 173 11.77 -7.74 -11.50
N LEU A 174 11.95 -9.02 -11.82
CA LEU A 174 12.32 -10.03 -10.85
C LEU A 174 13.82 -10.01 -10.55
N ASN A 175 14.68 -9.56 -11.47
CA ASN A 175 16.14 -9.68 -11.31
C ASN A 175 16.90 -8.36 -11.13
N GLY A 176 16.33 -7.22 -11.55
CA GLY A 176 17.01 -5.91 -11.48
C GLY A 176 16.08 -4.74 -11.20
N GLY A 177 14.77 -4.98 -11.16
CA GLY A 177 13.74 -4.00 -10.85
C GLY A 177 13.53 -2.92 -11.92
N GLN A 178 14.21 -2.93 -13.07
CA GLN A 178 13.93 -1.98 -14.15
C GLN A 178 13.09 -2.65 -15.23
N SER A 179 11.99 -2.01 -15.60
CA SER A 179 11.11 -2.47 -16.67
C SER A 179 10.77 -1.34 -17.59
N LEU A 180 11.29 -1.45 -18.81
CA LEU A 180 11.02 -0.51 -19.89
C LEU A 180 9.79 -0.99 -20.66
N LEU A 181 8.70 -0.25 -20.49
CA LEU A 181 7.39 -0.57 -21.04
C LEU A 181 7.09 0.29 -22.27
N PRO A 182 6.48 -0.28 -23.33
CA PRO A 182 5.98 0.51 -24.45
C PRO A 182 4.95 1.56 -24.00
N VAL A 183 5.12 2.80 -24.48
CA VAL A 183 4.25 3.94 -24.11
C VAL A 183 2.80 3.72 -24.48
N ASP A 184 2.53 3.04 -25.59
CA ASP A 184 1.17 2.71 -26.04
C ASP A 184 0.48 1.75 -25.06
N ILE A 185 1.19 0.75 -24.54
CA ILE A 185 0.68 -0.18 -23.53
C ILE A 185 0.36 0.57 -22.24
N VAL A 186 1.27 1.43 -21.76
CA VAL A 186 1.06 2.22 -20.54
C VAL A 186 -0.12 3.18 -20.70
N THR A 187 -0.25 3.83 -21.86
CA THR A 187 -1.35 4.76 -22.14
C THR A 187 -2.69 4.03 -22.13
N ARG A 188 -2.78 2.86 -22.79
CA ARG A 188 -3.98 2.02 -22.76
C ARG A 188 -4.30 1.51 -21.35
N ALA A 189 -3.29 1.26 -20.53
CA ALA A 189 -3.51 0.87 -19.14
C ALA A 189 -4.12 2.01 -18.33
N ILE A 190 -3.61 3.23 -18.51
CA ILE A 190 -4.16 4.44 -17.89
C ILE A 190 -5.61 4.66 -18.32
N GLU A 191 -5.90 4.63 -19.62
CA GLU A 191 -7.26 4.85 -20.16
C GLU A 191 -8.28 3.88 -19.58
N ALA A 192 -7.88 2.64 -19.30
CA ALA A 192 -8.76 1.60 -18.79
C ALA A 192 -8.89 1.56 -17.25
N SER A 193 -8.04 2.28 -16.50
CA SER A 193 -7.97 2.18 -15.03
C SER A 193 -8.12 3.52 -14.30
N CYS A 194 -7.77 4.63 -14.95
CA CYS A 194 -7.78 5.95 -14.36
C CYS A 194 -9.05 6.73 -14.76
N PRO A 195 -9.52 7.66 -13.91
CA PRO A 195 -10.58 8.57 -14.31
C PRO A 195 -10.21 9.43 -15.51
N ARG A 196 -11.19 9.81 -16.33
CA ARG A 196 -11.00 10.57 -17.58
C ARG A 196 -10.12 11.81 -17.44
N ARG A 197 -10.38 12.65 -16.42
CA ARG A 197 -9.58 13.85 -16.15
C ARG A 197 -8.11 13.51 -15.88
N LEU A 198 -7.86 12.41 -15.17
CA LEU A 198 -6.52 11.94 -14.87
C LEU A 198 -5.86 11.35 -16.13
N THR A 199 -6.61 10.63 -16.96
CA THR A 199 -6.15 9.98 -18.19
C THR A 199 -5.50 10.94 -19.18
N GLN A 200 -6.13 12.09 -19.47
CA GLN A 200 -5.57 13.04 -20.44
C GLN A 200 -4.22 13.62 -19.98
N VAL A 201 -4.15 14.02 -18.71
CA VAL A 201 -2.94 14.59 -18.12
C VAL A 201 -1.84 13.53 -18.01
N LEU A 202 -2.20 12.30 -17.61
CA LEU A 202 -1.27 11.19 -17.51
C LEU A 202 -0.73 10.74 -18.85
N ALA A 203 -1.57 10.58 -19.88
CA ALA A 203 -1.13 10.20 -21.22
C ALA A 203 -0.12 11.21 -21.78
N THR A 204 -0.33 12.50 -21.51
CA THR A 204 0.59 13.58 -21.89
C THR A 204 1.89 13.49 -21.09
N GLY A 205 1.81 13.29 -19.77
CA GLY A 205 2.96 13.12 -18.90
C GLY A 205 3.82 11.91 -19.24
N VAL A 206 3.20 10.77 -19.59
CA VAL A 206 3.90 9.55 -20.01
C VAL A 206 4.64 9.78 -21.32
N LYS A 207 4.00 10.39 -22.33
CA LYS A 207 4.65 10.72 -23.60
C LYS A 207 5.83 11.68 -23.39
N ALA A 208 5.68 12.69 -22.55
CA ALA A 208 6.75 13.63 -22.23
C ALA A 208 7.92 12.96 -21.49
N ALA A 209 7.62 12.09 -20.51
CA ALA A 209 8.64 11.35 -19.77
C ALA A 209 9.38 10.36 -20.66
N ALA A 210 8.68 9.67 -21.56
CA ALA A 210 9.30 8.79 -22.54
C ALA A 210 10.18 9.57 -23.53
N ALA A 211 9.72 10.72 -24.02
CA ALA A 211 10.50 11.59 -24.92
C ALA A 211 11.80 12.13 -24.28
N ALA A 212 11.81 12.27 -22.95
CA ALA A 212 13.00 12.64 -22.19
C ALA A 212 13.95 11.45 -21.94
N SER A 213 13.51 10.22 -22.21
CA SER A 213 14.32 9.01 -22.06
C SER A 213 15.28 8.84 -23.24
N ALA A 214 16.42 8.17 -23.00
CA ALA A 214 17.43 7.88 -24.03
C ALA A 214 16.91 6.96 -25.15
N ASP A 215 15.82 6.23 -24.93
CA ASP A 215 15.24 5.23 -25.85
C ASP A 215 14.34 5.82 -26.95
N GLY A 216 14.55 7.08 -27.32
CA GLY A 216 13.89 7.70 -28.48
C GLY A 216 12.38 7.90 -28.34
N GLY A 217 11.83 7.94 -27.11
CA GLY A 217 10.43 8.31 -26.88
C GLY A 217 9.40 7.19 -26.84
N TYR A 218 9.79 5.93 -27.09
CA TYR A 218 8.83 4.82 -27.24
C TYR A 218 8.64 3.99 -25.98
N ARG A 219 9.55 4.11 -25.01
CA ARG A 219 9.54 3.32 -23.78
C ARG A 219 9.61 4.21 -22.56
N ILE A 220 8.98 3.77 -21.48
CA ILE A 220 9.01 4.41 -20.18
C ILE A 220 9.33 3.37 -19.11
N ASP A 221 10.13 3.76 -18.12
CA ASP A 221 10.39 2.93 -16.95
C ASP A 221 9.12 2.80 -16.08
N LEU A 222 8.84 1.59 -15.57
CA LEU A 222 7.68 1.30 -14.75
C LEU A 222 7.59 2.19 -13.50
N ASP A 223 8.70 2.49 -12.83
CA ASP A 223 8.67 3.32 -11.64
C ASP A 223 8.35 4.76 -11.96
N VAL A 224 8.83 5.24 -13.11
CA VAL A 224 8.46 6.56 -13.62
C VAL A 224 6.96 6.60 -13.90
N ALA A 225 6.40 5.56 -14.54
CA ALA A 225 4.96 5.47 -14.78
C ALA A 225 4.14 5.43 -13.48
N VAL A 226 4.52 4.59 -12.51
CA VAL A 226 3.89 4.50 -11.17
C VAL A 226 3.96 5.85 -10.43
N SER A 227 5.11 6.52 -10.49
CA SER A 227 5.29 7.84 -9.88
C SER A 227 4.42 8.91 -10.55
N LEU A 228 4.27 8.86 -11.88
CA LEU A 228 3.38 9.77 -12.61
C LEU A 228 1.93 9.56 -12.19
N VAL A 229 1.45 8.31 -12.14
CA VAL A 229 0.09 7.97 -11.69
C VAL A 229 -0.22 8.62 -10.35
N VAL A 230 0.64 8.40 -9.35
CA VAL A 230 0.44 8.96 -8.01
C VAL A 230 0.52 10.49 -8.00
N ARG A 231 1.55 11.08 -8.60
CA ARG A 231 1.72 12.56 -8.60
C ARG A 231 0.56 13.28 -9.29
N HIS A 232 0.05 12.73 -10.39
CA HIS A 232 -1.08 13.34 -11.08
C HIS A 232 -2.40 13.05 -10.37
N TRP A 233 -2.54 11.89 -9.74
CA TRP A 233 -3.68 11.62 -8.85
C TRP A 233 -3.74 12.64 -7.72
N GLU A 234 -2.63 12.97 -7.08
CA GLU A 234 -2.59 13.98 -6.00
C GLU A 234 -3.02 15.36 -6.47
N ARG A 235 -2.42 15.84 -7.57
CA ARG A 235 -2.80 17.14 -8.15
C ARG A 235 -4.28 17.16 -8.54
N ALA A 236 -4.77 16.07 -9.14
CA ALA A 236 -6.18 15.95 -9.43
C ALA A 236 -6.98 16.03 -8.11
N SER A 237 -6.68 15.21 -7.12
CA SER A 237 -7.39 15.17 -5.83
C SER A 237 -7.45 16.54 -5.15
N GLU A 238 -6.35 17.30 -5.18
CA GLU A 238 -6.31 18.68 -4.68
C GLU A 238 -7.26 19.62 -5.43
N VAL A 239 -7.27 19.56 -6.77
CA VAL A 239 -8.20 20.35 -7.59
C VAL A 239 -9.65 19.95 -7.31
N ALA A 240 -9.96 18.65 -7.19
CA ALA A 240 -11.31 18.22 -6.81
C ALA A 240 -11.71 18.69 -5.41
N ALA A 241 -10.79 18.68 -4.45
CA ALA A 241 -11.07 19.20 -3.11
C ALA A 241 -11.40 20.70 -3.15
N GLN A 242 -10.71 21.47 -4.00
CA GLN A 242 -11.01 22.89 -4.22
C GLN A 242 -12.36 23.09 -4.92
N ASP A 243 -12.66 22.31 -5.98
CA ASP A 243 -13.93 22.36 -6.70
C ASP A 243 -15.10 22.02 -5.76
N LEU A 244 -14.98 20.96 -4.97
CA LEU A 244 -15.98 20.60 -3.96
C LEU A 244 -16.15 21.67 -2.88
N GLY A 245 -15.06 22.32 -2.47
CA GLY A 245 -15.11 23.45 -1.54
C GLY A 245 -15.87 24.64 -2.10
N LYS A 246 -15.65 24.97 -3.39
CA LYS A 246 -16.40 26.02 -4.09
C LYS A 246 -17.87 25.66 -4.21
N MET A 247 -18.18 24.44 -4.66
CA MET A 247 -19.56 23.94 -4.76
C MET A 247 -20.28 24.01 -3.41
N PHE A 248 -19.60 23.65 -2.32
CA PHE A 248 -20.15 23.79 -0.97
C PHE A 248 -20.43 25.25 -0.63
N SER A 249 -19.47 26.15 -0.84
CA SER A 249 -19.64 27.57 -0.51
C SER A 249 -20.70 28.28 -1.35
N GLU A 250 -20.93 27.84 -2.59
CA GLU A 250 -22.00 28.35 -3.46
C GLU A 250 -23.37 27.78 -3.06
N ALA A 251 -23.39 26.60 -2.45
CA ALA A 251 -24.60 25.95 -1.95
C ALA A 251 -25.08 26.50 -0.61
N ASP A 252 -24.15 26.94 0.23
CA ASP A 252 -24.38 27.48 1.58
C ASP A 252 -24.92 28.91 1.47
N VAL A 253 -26.20 29.04 1.14
CA VAL A 253 -26.84 30.33 0.80
C VAL A 253 -26.92 31.25 2.01
N ASN A 254 -27.12 30.66 3.19
CA ASN A 254 -27.19 31.42 4.44
C ASN A 254 -25.81 31.65 5.09
N GLY A 255 -24.75 30.98 4.60
CA GLY A 255 -23.37 31.14 5.06
C GLY A 255 -23.15 30.63 6.50
N ASP A 256 -23.96 29.68 6.95
CA ASP A 256 -23.89 29.14 8.31
C ASP A 256 -22.85 28.01 8.45
N GLY A 257 -22.20 27.64 7.33
CA GLY A 257 -21.16 26.61 7.27
C GLY A 257 -21.71 25.18 7.24
N VAL A 258 -23.03 25.00 7.11
CA VAL A 258 -23.68 23.69 6.99
C VAL A 258 -24.74 23.68 5.90
N LEU A 259 -24.84 22.57 5.13
CA LEU A 259 -25.90 22.46 4.13
C LEU A 259 -27.17 21.86 4.72
N THR A 260 -28.28 22.56 4.51
CA THR A 260 -29.63 22.02 4.68
C THR A 260 -29.97 21.04 3.56
N TYR A 261 -31.09 20.30 3.70
CA TYR A 261 -31.52 19.34 2.68
C TYR A 261 -31.77 20.01 1.32
N ASP A 262 -32.35 21.20 1.31
CA ASP A 262 -32.71 21.88 0.08
C ASP A 262 -31.45 22.34 -0.67
N GLU A 263 -30.50 22.96 0.02
CA GLU A 263 -29.19 23.37 -0.50
C GLU A 263 -28.39 22.16 -1.02
N PHE A 264 -28.31 21.10 -0.23
CA PHE A 264 -27.64 19.86 -0.65
C PHE A 264 -28.29 19.25 -1.90
N SER A 265 -29.62 19.17 -1.94
CA SER A 265 -30.34 18.55 -3.05
C SER A 265 -30.20 19.35 -4.35
N ALA A 266 -30.09 20.68 -4.27
CA ALA A 266 -29.86 21.54 -5.42
C ALA A 266 -28.49 21.26 -6.05
N VAL A 267 -27.45 21.19 -5.22
CA VAL A 267 -26.08 20.93 -5.69
C VAL A 267 -25.89 19.52 -6.21
N VAL A 268 -26.45 18.50 -5.57
CA VAL A 268 -26.40 17.12 -6.08
C VAL A 268 -27.03 17.02 -7.47
N ARG A 269 -28.19 17.67 -7.69
CA ARG A 269 -28.84 17.67 -9.01
C ARG A 269 -27.98 18.40 -10.05
N ALA A 270 -27.41 19.54 -9.70
CA ALA A 270 -26.52 20.30 -10.59
C ALA A 270 -25.27 19.48 -10.97
N ALA A 271 -24.65 18.80 -9.99
CA ALA A 271 -23.49 17.94 -10.21
C ALA A 271 -23.80 16.77 -11.15
N SER A 272 -24.91 16.06 -10.92
CA SER A 272 -25.30 14.95 -11.78
C SER A 272 -25.72 15.38 -13.19
N ALA A 273 -26.32 16.56 -13.32
CA ALA A 273 -26.63 17.14 -14.64
C ALA A 273 -25.34 17.47 -15.42
N ALA A 274 -24.34 18.06 -14.76
CA ALA A 274 -23.04 18.35 -15.36
C ALA A 274 -22.32 17.07 -15.82
N GLN A 275 -22.37 16.00 -15.02
CA GLN A 275 -21.80 14.69 -15.39
C GLN A 275 -22.50 14.05 -16.58
N SER A 276 -23.82 14.16 -16.65
CA SER A 276 -24.59 13.65 -17.78
C SER A 276 -24.18 14.39 -19.05
N ALA A 277 -24.11 15.73 -19.01
CA ALA A 277 -23.69 16.54 -20.16
C ALA A 277 -22.28 16.19 -20.67
N ASP A 278 -21.34 15.91 -19.78
CA ASP A 278 -19.97 15.49 -20.13
C ASP A 278 -19.95 14.10 -20.79
N GLN A 279 -20.83 13.17 -20.36
CA GLN A 279 -21.00 11.87 -21.01
C GLN A 279 -21.67 11.96 -22.40
N PHE A 280 -22.59 12.91 -22.58
CA PHE A 280 -23.28 13.14 -23.85
C PHE A 280 -22.37 13.80 -24.91
N ALA A 281 -21.45 14.69 -24.50
CA ALA A 281 -20.53 15.36 -25.42
C ALA A 281 -19.58 14.37 -26.13
N ASP A 282 -19.19 13.28 -25.46
CA ASP A 282 -18.33 12.23 -26.04
C ASP A 282 -19.09 11.29 -26.99
N GLN A 283 -20.38 11.00 -26.72
CA GLN A 283 -21.18 10.12 -27.60
C GLN A 283 -21.48 10.76 -28.96
N LEU A 284 -21.43 12.08 -29.05
CA LEU A 284 -21.59 12.82 -30.30
C LEU A 284 -20.29 12.87 -31.15
N ALA A 285 -19.16 12.38 -30.64
CA ALA A 285 -17.90 12.27 -31.37
C ALA A 285 -17.72 10.92 -32.11
N ASP A 286 -18.62 9.95 -31.90
CA ASP A 286 -18.58 8.62 -32.53
C ASP A 286 -19.90 8.38 -33.30
N GLU A 287 -19.91 8.67 -34.61
CA GLU A 287 -21.08 8.62 -35.50
C GLU A 287 -21.52 7.17 -35.81
N SER A 288 -21.94 6.37 -34.84
CA SER A 288 -22.64 5.10 -35.12
C SER A 288 -23.34 4.45 -33.93
N ALA A 289 -24.30 5.11 -33.28
CA ALA A 289 -25.30 4.40 -32.47
C ALA A 289 -26.61 5.19 -32.29
N THR A 290 -27.63 4.84 -33.05
CA THR A 290 -29.01 5.30 -32.84
C THR A 290 -29.63 4.51 -31.68
N SER A 291 -29.47 5.01 -30.45
CA SER A 291 -30.24 4.54 -29.29
C SER A 291 -30.35 5.69 -28.29
N GLN A 292 -31.58 6.16 -28.06
CA GLN A 292 -31.87 7.19 -27.05
C GLN A 292 -31.44 6.70 -25.65
N PRO A 293 -30.60 7.45 -24.92
CA PRO A 293 -30.26 7.10 -23.55
C PRO A 293 -31.34 7.59 -22.58
N ALA A 294 -31.69 6.75 -21.60
CA ALA A 294 -32.50 7.15 -20.46
C ALA A 294 -31.72 8.19 -19.64
N THR A 295 -32.20 9.43 -19.57
CA THR A 295 -31.66 10.43 -18.65
C THR A 295 -31.92 9.96 -17.23
N THR A 296 -30.86 9.54 -16.53
CA THR A 296 -30.90 9.14 -15.12
C THR A 296 -31.10 10.39 -14.26
N GLU A 297 -32.31 10.95 -14.27
CA GLU A 297 -32.66 12.03 -13.35
C GLU A 297 -32.42 11.56 -11.91
N VAL A 298 -31.64 12.32 -11.15
CA VAL A 298 -31.46 12.06 -9.73
C VAL A 298 -32.80 12.26 -9.04
N THR A 299 -33.48 11.15 -8.76
CA THR A 299 -34.77 11.19 -8.09
C THR A 299 -34.64 11.85 -6.71
N ALA A 300 -35.71 12.49 -6.24
CA ALA A 300 -35.76 13.03 -4.88
C ALA A 300 -35.46 11.96 -3.80
N ARG A 301 -35.75 10.68 -4.10
CA ARG A 301 -35.41 9.55 -3.23
C ARG A 301 -33.91 9.34 -3.13
N THR A 302 -33.18 9.46 -4.24
CA THR A 302 -31.71 9.40 -4.28
C THR A 302 -31.11 10.56 -3.47
N CYS A 303 -31.53 11.81 -3.70
CA CYS A 303 -31.04 12.96 -2.91
C CYS A 303 -31.28 12.77 -1.40
N LYS A 304 -32.46 12.29 -0.99
CA LYS A 304 -32.76 12.00 0.44
C LYS A 304 -31.85 10.93 1.01
N ARG A 305 -31.53 9.88 0.25
CA ARG A 305 -30.61 8.83 0.68
C ARG A 305 -29.20 9.38 0.88
N LEU A 306 -28.70 10.14 -0.11
CA LEU A 306 -27.39 10.77 -0.05
C LEU A 306 -27.28 11.77 1.11
N PHE A 307 -28.31 12.58 1.33
CA PHE A 307 -28.36 13.53 2.43
C PHE A 307 -28.29 12.84 3.80
N ARG A 308 -29.05 11.76 4.01
CA ARG A 308 -29.00 10.99 5.25
C ARG A 308 -27.63 10.36 5.49
N GLN A 309 -26.99 9.88 4.43
CA GLN A 309 -25.65 9.33 4.50
C GLN A 309 -24.62 10.39 4.88
N ALA A 310 -24.70 11.57 4.26
CA ALA A 310 -23.87 12.72 4.61
C ALA A 310 -24.11 13.19 6.06
N LEU A 311 -25.34 13.20 6.54
CA LEU A 311 -25.62 13.49 7.95
C LEU A 311 -25.00 12.46 8.88
N SER A 312 -25.01 11.17 8.51
CA SER A 312 -24.46 10.09 9.32
C SER A 312 -22.94 10.18 9.46
N SER A 313 -22.26 10.78 8.47
CA SER A 313 -20.82 11.04 8.51
C SER A 313 -20.46 12.40 9.15
N SER A 314 -21.45 13.26 9.42
CA SER A 314 -21.26 14.53 10.10
C SER A 314 -21.14 14.30 11.61
N SER A 315 -20.04 14.74 12.23
CA SER A 315 -19.78 14.59 13.67
C SER A 315 -20.53 15.61 14.54
N LEU A 316 -21.17 16.61 13.92
CA LEU A 316 -21.97 17.61 14.62
C LEU A 316 -23.34 17.03 14.94
N HIS A 317 -23.78 17.18 16.20
CA HIS A 317 -25.11 16.76 16.68
C HIS A 317 -26.26 17.66 16.15
N GLY A 318 -26.07 18.26 14.97
CA GLY A 318 -26.99 19.21 14.32
C GLY A 318 -27.53 18.69 12.99
N SER A 319 -28.60 19.31 12.50
CA SER A 319 -29.32 18.93 11.28
C SER A 319 -28.61 19.27 9.96
N GLY A 320 -27.34 19.68 10.01
CA GLY A 320 -26.60 20.22 8.86
C GLY A 320 -25.42 19.37 8.43
N ILE A 321 -25.14 19.37 7.12
CA ILE A 321 -23.99 18.66 6.53
C ILE A 321 -22.77 19.55 6.55
N THR A 322 -21.68 19.08 7.15
CA THR A 322 -20.37 19.76 7.13
C THR A 322 -19.68 19.65 5.76
N PRO A 323 -18.72 20.55 5.45
CA PRO A 323 -17.91 20.45 4.23
C PRO A 323 -17.23 19.09 4.05
N ALA A 324 -16.72 18.50 5.15
CA ALA A 324 -16.07 17.20 5.14
C ALA A 324 -17.06 16.06 4.80
N ALA A 325 -18.24 16.05 5.43
CA ALA A 325 -19.28 15.06 5.18
C ALA A 325 -19.87 15.18 3.76
N PHE A 326 -20.05 16.42 3.27
CA PHE A 326 -20.43 16.69 1.89
C PHE A 326 -19.41 16.12 0.91
N ALA A 327 -18.13 16.47 1.07
CA ALA A 327 -17.07 16.00 0.18
C ALA A 327 -16.94 14.47 0.19
N ALA A 328 -16.99 13.82 1.36
CA ALA A 328 -16.95 12.36 1.46
C ALA A 328 -18.12 11.70 0.71
N THR A 329 -19.33 12.25 0.85
CA THR A 329 -20.53 11.73 0.18
C THR A 329 -20.47 11.93 -1.32
N MET A 330 -20.03 13.10 -1.80
CA MET A 330 -19.89 13.37 -3.23
C MET A 330 -18.86 12.42 -3.88
N ARG A 331 -17.70 12.22 -3.25
CA ARG A 331 -16.68 11.26 -3.72
C ARG A 331 -17.21 9.83 -3.77
N GLN A 332 -17.86 9.37 -2.70
CA GLN A 332 -18.35 7.99 -2.60
C GLN A 332 -19.35 7.64 -3.71
N HIS A 333 -20.17 8.61 -4.13
CA HIS A 333 -21.20 8.39 -5.16
C HIS A 333 -20.78 8.81 -6.56
N GLY A 334 -19.49 9.05 -6.75
CA GLY A 334 -19.00 9.44 -8.05
C GLY A 334 -19.40 10.84 -8.48
N LEU A 335 -19.92 11.67 -7.58
CA LEU A 335 -20.48 13.01 -7.83
C LEU A 335 -19.44 14.12 -7.67
N ASP A 336 -18.23 13.78 -7.23
CA ASP A 336 -17.10 14.66 -7.49
C ASP A 336 -16.79 14.65 -8.99
N CYS A 337 -16.12 15.68 -9.46
CA CYS A 337 -15.74 15.81 -10.85
C CYS A 337 -14.67 14.79 -11.30
N GLN A 338 -14.42 13.72 -10.53
CA GLN A 338 -13.31 12.78 -10.70
C GLN A 338 -13.67 11.31 -10.67
N SER A 339 -14.78 10.88 -10.05
CA SER A 339 -14.98 9.45 -9.82
C SER A 339 -15.76 8.80 -10.95
N ALA A 340 -14.98 8.43 -11.97
CA ALA A 340 -15.25 7.23 -12.77
C ALA A 340 -13.98 6.35 -12.75
N VAL A 341 -13.53 5.93 -11.56
CA VAL A 341 -12.73 4.70 -11.50
C VAL A 341 -13.74 3.58 -11.65
N ALA A 342 -13.81 2.96 -12.83
CA ALA A 342 -14.56 1.73 -12.97
C ALA A 342 -14.01 0.75 -11.94
N ALA A 343 -14.82 0.36 -10.96
CA ALA A 343 -14.49 -0.74 -10.07
C ALA A 343 -14.01 -1.91 -10.92
N VAL A 344 -12.93 -2.58 -10.51
CA VAL A 344 -12.39 -3.72 -11.24
C VAL A 344 -13.53 -4.74 -11.37
N SER A 345 -14.11 -4.83 -12.56
CA SER A 345 -15.29 -5.64 -12.81
C SER A 345 -14.94 -7.10 -12.55
N SER A 346 -15.89 -7.90 -12.05
CA SER A 346 -15.73 -9.35 -11.87
C SER A 346 -15.25 -10.08 -13.14
N ALA A 347 -15.50 -9.51 -14.33
CA ALA A 347 -14.95 -10.00 -15.60
C ALA A 347 -13.43 -9.82 -15.72
N GLN A 348 -12.86 -8.77 -15.14
CA GLN A 348 -11.42 -8.48 -15.10
C GLN A 348 -10.68 -9.40 -14.12
N GLY A 349 -11.34 -9.79 -13.01
CA GLY A 349 -10.81 -10.74 -12.03
C GLY A 349 -10.52 -12.13 -12.60
N ARG A 350 -11.36 -12.64 -13.51
CA ARG A 350 -11.19 -13.98 -14.10
C ARG A 350 -9.93 -14.13 -14.97
N GLN A 351 -9.43 -13.06 -15.59
CA GLN A 351 -8.20 -13.13 -16.41
C GLN A 351 -6.92 -12.95 -15.59
N LEU A 352 -6.96 -12.28 -14.44
CA LEU A 352 -5.84 -12.23 -13.49
C LEU A 352 -5.56 -13.61 -12.88
N LYS A 353 -6.57 -14.49 -12.82
CA LYS A 353 -6.39 -15.92 -12.46
C LYS A 353 -5.68 -16.75 -13.53
N HIS A 354 -5.63 -16.26 -14.77
CA HIS A 354 -4.98 -16.91 -15.91
C HIS A 354 -3.59 -16.32 -16.23
N LEU A 355 -3.20 -15.22 -15.59
CA LEU A 355 -1.77 -15.03 -15.32
C LEU A 355 -1.31 -16.30 -14.58
N PRO A 356 -0.13 -16.86 -14.90
CA PRO A 356 0.37 -18.05 -14.21
C PRO A 356 0.15 -17.81 -12.71
N PRO A 357 -0.47 -18.76 -12.01
CA PRO A 357 -1.01 -18.52 -10.68
C PRO A 357 0.03 -17.76 -9.86
N PHE A 358 -0.32 -16.56 -9.39
CA PHE A 358 0.36 -15.94 -8.25
C PHE A 358 0.27 -16.85 -7.00
N SER A 359 -0.52 -17.94 -7.08
CA SER A 359 -0.61 -19.07 -6.17
C SER A 359 0.42 -20.19 -6.41
N GLY A 360 1.29 -20.08 -7.42
CA GLY A 360 2.63 -20.67 -7.37
C GLY A 360 3.58 -19.67 -6.70
N PRO A 361 4.69 -20.10 -6.06
CA PRO A 361 5.69 -19.15 -5.59
C PRO A 361 6.01 -18.24 -6.77
N LEU A 362 5.79 -16.92 -6.60
CA LEU A 362 6.22 -15.92 -7.57
C LEU A 362 7.60 -16.36 -8.08
N ALA A 363 7.84 -16.31 -9.38
CA ALA A 363 9.11 -16.69 -10.00
C ALA A 363 10.28 -15.75 -9.59
N PHE A 364 10.13 -15.07 -8.46
CA PHE A 364 11.20 -14.45 -7.73
C PHE A 364 11.94 -15.54 -6.96
N ASP A 365 13.25 -15.58 -7.13
CA ASP A 365 14.08 -16.35 -6.22
C ASP A 365 13.96 -15.69 -4.84
N GLU A 366 13.12 -16.23 -3.95
CA GLU A 366 13.05 -15.79 -2.55
C GLU A 366 14.23 -16.36 -1.74
N CYS A 367 15.06 -17.25 -2.33
CA CYS A 367 16.23 -17.80 -1.66
C CYS A 367 17.23 -16.72 -1.20
N PRO A 368 17.51 -15.60 -1.88
CA PRO A 368 18.38 -14.54 -1.37
C PRO A 368 17.83 -13.89 -0.10
N MET A 369 16.50 -13.77 0.05
CA MET A 369 15.90 -13.29 1.29
C MET A 369 16.08 -14.32 2.41
N LEU A 370 15.83 -15.59 2.11
CA LEU A 370 16.07 -16.69 3.06
C LEU A 370 17.55 -16.82 3.41
N ASP A 371 18.47 -16.68 2.47
CA ASP A 371 19.92 -16.72 2.65
C ASP A 371 20.37 -15.61 3.60
N GLY A 372 19.93 -14.37 3.35
CA GLY A 372 20.26 -13.23 4.18
C GLY A 372 19.71 -13.37 5.60
N SER A 373 18.46 -13.85 5.73
CA SER A 373 17.86 -14.13 7.04
C SER A 373 18.54 -15.28 7.77
N TRP A 374 18.86 -16.36 7.04
CA TRP A 374 19.48 -17.57 7.58
C TRP A 374 20.90 -17.31 8.06
N ALA A 375 21.68 -16.54 7.30
CA ALA A 375 23.05 -16.19 7.67
C ALA A 375 23.14 -15.60 9.08
N LYS A 376 22.14 -14.79 9.47
CA LYS A 376 22.05 -14.21 10.80
C LYS A 376 21.43 -15.17 11.83
N MET A 377 20.36 -15.87 11.46
CA MET A 377 19.68 -16.84 12.32
C MET A 377 20.59 -18.00 12.74
N LYS A 378 21.47 -18.45 11.84
CA LYS A 378 22.35 -19.60 12.04
C LYS A 378 23.23 -19.45 13.29
N ALA A 379 23.73 -18.25 13.57
CA ALA A 379 24.51 -17.99 14.78
C ALA A 379 23.68 -18.18 16.05
N THR A 380 22.43 -17.71 16.05
CA THR A 380 21.52 -17.84 17.19
C THR A 380 21.07 -19.29 17.39
N ILE A 381 20.83 -20.02 16.30
CA ILE A 381 20.50 -21.46 16.35
C ILE A 381 21.68 -22.29 16.88
N ALA A 382 22.92 -21.91 16.59
CA ALA A 382 24.09 -22.58 17.19
C ALA A 382 24.11 -22.47 18.72
N VAL A 383 23.71 -21.33 19.28
CA VAL A 383 23.57 -21.17 20.74
C VAL A 383 22.48 -22.09 21.31
N VAL A 384 21.35 -22.22 20.60
CA VAL A 384 20.28 -23.15 20.99
C VAL A 384 20.75 -24.60 20.91
N ASP A 385 21.49 -24.96 19.87
CA ASP A 385 22.08 -26.30 19.68
C ASP A 385 23.02 -26.67 20.83
N GLU A 386 23.97 -25.79 21.18
CA GLU A 386 24.91 -25.98 22.28
C GLU A 386 24.18 -26.14 23.63
N ALA A 387 23.16 -25.32 23.88
CA ALA A 387 22.40 -25.38 25.12
C ALA A 387 21.53 -26.64 25.24
N LEU A 388 20.93 -27.09 24.13
CA LEU A 388 20.19 -28.34 24.09
C LEU A 388 21.13 -29.55 24.26
N ALA A 389 22.33 -29.51 23.66
CA ALA A 389 23.35 -30.55 23.81
C ALA A 389 23.85 -30.69 25.27
N ALA A 390 23.86 -29.60 26.04
CA ALA A 390 24.20 -29.63 27.46
C ALA A 390 23.10 -30.30 28.33
N THR A 391 21.92 -30.60 27.78
CA THR A 391 20.77 -31.14 28.53
C THR A 391 20.35 -32.51 27.98
N PRO A 392 20.87 -33.64 28.53
CA PRO A 392 20.61 -34.99 28.00
C PRO A 392 19.13 -35.36 27.87
N ALA A 393 18.28 -34.84 28.77
CA ALA A 393 16.83 -35.05 28.72
C ALA A 393 16.14 -34.47 27.47
N ARG A 394 16.84 -33.65 26.67
CA ARG A 394 16.33 -32.98 25.48
C ARG A 394 16.99 -33.43 24.18
N GLN A 395 17.69 -34.57 24.19
CA GLN A 395 18.36 -35.09 22.99
C GLN A 395 17.43 -35.19 21.76
N GLY A 396 16.17 -35.59 21.96
CA GLY A 396 15.19 -35.66 20.87
C GLY A 396 14.82 -34.30 20.26
N GLU A 397 14.79 -33.22 21.06
CA GLU A 397 14.57 -31.85 20.55
C GLU A 397 15.78 -31.39 19.71
N LEU A 398 17.00 -31.72 20.17
CA LEU A 398 18.25 -31.42 19.48
C LEU A 398 18.35 -32.13 18.12
N ASP A 399 18.08 -33.44 18.09
CA ASP A 399 18.15 -34.23 16.86
C ASP A 399 17.13 -33.73 15.82
N ALA A 400 15.92 -33.36 16.28
CA ALA A 400 14.90 -32.77 15.42
C ALA A 400 15.32 -31.39 14.88
N LEU A 401 15.94 -30.54 15.71
CA LEU A 401 16.45 -29.23 15.28
C LEU A 401 17.53 -29.39 14.22
N ARG A 402 18.55 -30.22 14.47
CA ARG A 402 19.65 -30.49 13.53
C ARG A 402 19.15 -31.02 12.20
N SER A 403 18.21 -31.97 12.23
CA SER A 403 17.59 -32.52 11.01
C SER A 403 16.84 -31.45 10.20
N MET A 404 16.10 -30.55 10.86
CA MET A 404 15.43 -29.43 10.17
C MET A 404 16.43 -28.44 9.57
N VAL A 405 17.51 -28.13 10.30
CA VAL A 405 18.58 -27.24 9.83
C VAL A 405 19.27 -27.81 8.59
N GLU A 406 19.67 -29.08 8.63
CA GLU A 406 20.29 -29.76 7.49
C GLU A 406 19.37 -29.78 6.26
N ALA A 407 18.09 -30.12 6.46
CA ALA A 407 17.11 -30.11 5.37
C ALA A 407 16.92 -28.69 4.78
N PHE A 408 16.88 -27.66 5.63
CA PHE A 408 16.75 -26.28 5.19
C PHE A 408 17.98 -25.79 4.42
N GLU A 409 19.19 -26.09 4.89
CA GLU A 409 20.42 -25.76 4.18
C GLU A 409 20.53 -26.50 2.84
N GLY A 410 20.07 -27.75 2.78
CA GLY A 410 19.92 -28.49 1.53
C GLY A 410 18.99 -27.80 0.54
N ILE A 411 17.86 -27.25 1.01
CA ILE A 411 16.91 -26.49 0.18
C ILE A 411 17.55 -25.23 -0.40
N LEU A 412 18.27 -24.46 0.43
CA LEU A 412 18.95 -23.22 0.01
C LEU A 412 20.08 -23.52 -0.99
N ALA A 413 20.89 -24.55 -0.73
CA ALA A 413 21.97 -24.96 -1.62
C ALA A 413 21.44 -25.44 -2.98
N ALA A 414 20.31 -26.14 -2.98
CA ALA A 414 19.69 -26.66 -4.20
C ALA A 414 18.84 -25.61 -4.95
N ARG A 415 18.63 -24.40 -4.38
CA ARG A 415 17.72 -23.37 -4.91
C ARG A 415 16.33 -23.95 -5.24
N THR A 416 15.87 -24.86 -4.39
CA THR A 416 14.56 -25.54 -4.52
C THR A 416 13.41 -24.58 -4.16
N PRO A 417 12.15 -24.88 -4.54
CA PRO A 417 11.05 -23.92 -4.40
C PRO A 417 10.95 -23.34 -2.97
N ALA A 418 10.97 -22.01 -2.90
CA ALA A 418 11.04 -21.24 -1.66
C ALA A 418 9.96 -21.59 -0.63
N ALA A 419 8.78 -22.05 -1.08
CA ALA A 419 7.69 -22.45 -0.19
C ALA A 419 8.11 -23.53 0.82
N ALA A 420 8.89 -24.54 0.38
CA ALA A 420 9.41 -25.58 1.27
C ALA A 420 10.46 -25.01 2.23
N GLY A 421 11.31 -24.10 1.74
CA GLY A 421 12.28 -23.35 2.55
C GLY A 421 11.60 -22.57 3.67
N TRP A 422 10.61 -21.74 3.34
CA TRP A 422 9.84 -20.98 4.32
C TRP A 422 9.14 -21.88 5.34
N ALA A 423 8.57 -23.01 4.92
CA ALA A 423 7.92 -23.94 5.83
C ALA A 423 8.89 -24.53 6.87
N LEU A 424 10.10 -24.93 6.47
CA LEU A 424 11.14 -25.37 7.40
C LEU A 424 11.65 -24.22 8.26
N TYR A 425 11.91 -23.06 7.67
CA TYR A 425 12.37 -21.88 8.38
C TYR A 425 11.42 -21.46 9.51
N ARG A 426 10.10 -21.47 9.26
CA ARG A 426 9.07 -21.24 10.30
C ARG A 426 9.17 -22.24 11.44
N ARG A 427 9.37 -23.52 11.15
CA ARG A 427 9.51 -24.54 12.20
C ARG A 427 10.75 -24.32 13.05
N ILE A 428 11.87 -23.94 12.43
CA ILE A 428 13.10 -23.57 13.13
C ILE A 428 12.86 -22.37 14.05
N LEU A 429 12.19 -21.32 13.55
CA LEU A 429 11.81 -20.15 14.35
C LEU A 429 10.96 -20.49 15.57
N VAL A 430 10.01 -21.42 15.43
CA VAL A 430 9.17 -21.88 16.55
C VAL A 430 10.00 -22.57 17.63
N VAL A 431 10.95 -23.44 17.25
CA VAL A 431 11.85 -24.10 18.21
C VAL A 431 12.70 -23.08 18.94
N HIS A 432 13.27 -22.11 18.20
CA HIS A 432 14.04 -21.02 18.78
C HIS A 432 13.22 -20.19 19.78
N ALA A 433 12.03 -19.74 19.39
CA ALA A 433 11.15 -18.95 20.25
C ALA A 433 10.73 -19.71 21.53
N ALA A 434 10.45 -21.01 21.41
CA ALA A 434 10.15 -21.85 22.55
C ALA A 434 11.35 -22.01 23.51
N TYR A 435 12.57 -22.04 22.97
CA TYR A 435 13.79 -22.06 23.76
C TYR A 435 13.98 -20.73 24.52
N ASP A 436 13.88 -19.58 23.84
CA ASP A 436 14.02 -18.26 24.47
C ASP A 436 13.04 -18.07 25.63
N GLN A 437 11.77 -18.42 25.42
CA GLN A 437 10.74 -18.31 26.45
C GLN A 437 11.08 -19.16 27.69
N ARG A 438 11.65 -20.36 27.50
CA ARG A 438 12.08 -21.22 28.62
C ARG A 438 13.26 -20.61 29.37
N VAL A 439 14.22 -20.01 28.66
CA VAL A 439 15.37 -19.34 29.28
C VAL A 439 14.90 -18.14 30.11
N GLU A 440 14.00 -17.31 29.59
CA GLU A 440 13.42 -16.18 30.32
C GLU A 440 12.72 -16.61 31.61
N ILE A 441 11.87 -17.65 31.54
CA ILE A 441 11.18 -18.20 32.71
C ILE A 441 12.18 -18.70 33.75
N GLY A 442 13.23 -19.40 33.32
CA GLY A 442 14.30 -19.86 34.19
C GLY A 442 15.06 -18.71 34.88
N GLN A 443 15.37 -17.64 34.14
CA GLN A 443 16.02 -16.45 34.69
C GLN A 443 15.11 -15.70 35.67
N MET A 444 13.81 -15.58 35.38
CA MET A 444 12.84 -14.96 36.29
C MET A 444 12.70 -15.76 37.59
N ALA A 445 12.61 -17.09 37.51
CA ALA A 445 12.55 -17.97 38.68
C ALA A 445 13.82 -17.88 39.54
N ALA A 446 15.00 -17.81 38.90
CA ALA A 446 16.26 -17.62 39.61
C ALA A 446 16.31 -16.27 40.35
N ARG A 447 15.76 -15.20 39.75
CA ARG A 447 15.68 -13.86 40.37
C ARG A 447 14.72 -13.80 41.53
N THR A 448 13.58 -14.49 41.49
CA THR A 448 12.62 -14.52 42.61
C THR A 448 13.07 -15.41 43.77
N SER A 449 14.01 -16.34 43.53
CA SER A 449 14.58 -17.21 44.56
C SER A 449 15.74 -16.58 45.36
N ARG A 450 16.30 -15.46 44.88
CA ARG A 450 17.33 -14.66 45.55
C ARG A 450 16.69 -13.49 46.28
#